data_AF-A0A967LU82-F1
#
_entry.id   AF-A0A967LU82-F1
#
_cell.length_a   1.000
_cell.length_b   1.000
_cell.length_c   1.000
_cell.angle_alpha   90.00
_cell.angle_beta   90.00
_cell.angle_gamma   90.00
#
_symmetry.space_group_name_H-M   'P 1'
#
loop_
_entity.id
_entity.type
_entity.pdbx_description
1 polymer ?
#
loop_
_entity_poly.entity_id
_entity_poly.type
_entity_poly.pdbx_seq_one_letter_code
_entity_poly.pdbx_strand_id
1 'polypeptide(L)'
;YDENNNGWATYTHTVHTIGFGLDHPLLGDIAESSGGIYITAFNEGQLINAFHSLSLAMTESQSFVAPVVSVDQANRTQSGDKIYTAFFRPLENDYWIGNLKKYGLRLMQRTECGRSTSEWVVVGSDNQPAVDCYGNFYPTSKSIWSKVADGGEAAAGGVGALLKDAMPGPHPTNVDQGAKWWDFRNMFTYDSATSSMVRFIRDNITSTDLNVADDETRDKVINFMYGYEFAVKDTTKGSPTFKREWILGDMVHSEPTIIDYLDKDNGLEARFVVAGANDGMLHVFTDQAITLTNAAGKSETYEPGREIWAFIPEDLLGNLKNFGDPSVHHYFVDGFSSLYRSRTFNDDVINDGYRGDDEYYNKTLVLSERRGGNSYWALDVSKPNPMDWTVKWQIQGGGDPALNPYSELKQTWSKPIFSRIQMPDDTFKDVVIFAGGYDPEEDGYPEVWEDNDEDGIKDSGESHTDTVGGTAGTYEYFNP
;
A
#
# COMPACT_ATOMS: atom_id res chain seq x y z
N TYR A 1 37.93 -15.60 15.79
CA TYR A 1 38.64 -15.64 14.51
C TYR A 1 38.08 -16.82 13.76
N ASP A 2 37.09 -16.55 12.92
CA ASP A 2 36.58 -17.49 11.93
C ASP A 2 36.79 -16.80 10.57
N GLU A 3 37.51 -17.48 9.68
CA GLU A 3 38.12 -16.93 8.46
C GLU A 3 37.24 -17.09 7.22
N ASN A 4 35.95 -17.40 7.38
CA ASN A 4 35.02 -17.54 6.26
C ASN A 4 33.88 -16.52 6.34
N ASN A 5 34.21 -15.25 6.15
CA ASN A 5 33.23 -14.16 5.98
C ASN A 5 32.63 -14.19 4.56
N ASN A 6 31.92 -15.27 4.23
CA ASN A 6 30.99 -15.26 3.12
C ASN A 6 29.77 -14.48 3.59
N GLY A 7 29.58 -13.27 3.05
CA GLY A 7 28.52 -12.31 3.41
C GLY A 7 27.10 -12.80 3.10
N TRP A 8 26.67 -13.86 3.75
CA TRP A 8 25.31 -14.39 3.70
C TRP A 8 24.53 -13.61 4.76
N ALA A 9 23.49 -12.90 4.34
CA ALA A 9 22.56 -12.27 5.26
C ALA A 9 22.06 -13.33 6.25
N THR A 10 22.33 -13.12 7.53
CA THR A 10 21.82 -14.00 8.59
C THR A 10 20.36 -13.61 8.80
N TYR A 11 19.43 -14.40 8.25
CA TYR A 11 18.01 -14.20 8.48
C TYR A 11 17.67 -14.70 9.89
N THR A 12 17.49 -13.76 10.82
CA THR A 12 16.95 -14.06 12.15
C THR A 12 15.45 -14.31 12.01
N HIS A 13 15.04 -15.56 12.21
CA HIS A 13 13.63 -15.93 12.32
C HIS A 13 13.26 -15.96 13.80
N THR A 14 12.18 -15.28 14.16
CA THR A 14 11.61 -15.34 15.51
C THR A 14 10.79 -16.61 15.66
N VAL A 15 11.11 -17.46 16.62
CA VAL A 15 10.43 -18.75 16.84
C VAL A 15 9.73 -18.73 18.18
N HIS A 16 8.40 -18.85 18.18
CA HIS A 16 7.62 -19.03 19.39
C HIS A 16 7.35 -20.53 19.62
N THR A 17 7.39 -20.99 20.87
CA THR A 17 7.20 -22.40 21.20
C THR A 17 6.10 -22.59 22.25
N ILE A 18 5.30 -23.65 22.08
CA ILE A 18 4.30 -24.06 23.09
C ILE A 18 4.68 -25.45 23.61
N GLY A 19 4.93 -25.54 24.92
CA GLY A 19 5.07 -26.81 25.62
C GLY A 19 3.72 -27.36 26.06
N PHE A 20 3.10 -28.24 25.26
CA PHE A 20 1.83 -28.86 25.63
C PHE A 20 2.04 -30.10 26.52
N GLY A 21 1.55 -30.05 27.76
CA GLY A 21 1.70 -31.09 28.77
C GLY A 21 3.14 -31.27 29.28
N LEU A 22 4.07 -30.39 28.88
CA LEU A 22 5.49 -30.51 29.14
C LEU A 22 6.14 -29.12 29.24
N ASP A 23 6.91 -28.93 30.30
CA ASP A 23 7.86 -27.81 30.43
C ASP A 23 9.26 -28.31 30.07
N HIS A 24 9.85 -27.83 28.97
CA HIS A 24 11.09 -28.35 28.41
C HIS A 24 12.10 -27.23 28.11
N PRO A 25 13.30 -27.25 28.73
CA PRO A 25 14.31 -26.20 28.57
C PRO A 25 14.69 -25.91 27.11
N LEU A 26 14.84 -26.95 26.27
CA LEU A 26 15.12 -26.77 24.84
C LEU A 26 14.09 -25.87 24.12
N LEU A 27 12.81 -25.98 24.44
CA LEU A 27 11.77 -25.15 23.81
C LEU A 27 11.88 -23.70 24.27
N GLY A 28 12.24 -23.49 25.54
CA GLY A 28 12.59 -22.18 26.09
C GLY A 28 13.82 -21.58 25.41
N ASP A 29 14.90 -22.34 25.31
CA ASP A 29 16.17 -21.91 24.72
C ASP A 29 16.03 -21.59 23.22
N ILE A 30 15.22 -22.36 22.46
CA ILE A 30 14.92 -22.08 21.04
C ILE A 30 14.16 -20.75 20.91
N ALA A 31 13.16 -20.52 21.75
CA ALA A 31 12.40 -19.28 21.73
C ALA A 31 13.28 -18.09 22.14
N GLU A 32 14.02 -18.20 23.24
CA GLU A 32 14.89 -17.13 23.74
C GLU A 32 16.02 -16.79 22.75
N SER A 33 16.67 -17.80 22.16
CA SER A 33 17.75 -17.59 21.18
C SER A 33 17.25 -16.96 19.88
N SER A 34 15.96 -17.05 19.58
CA SER A 34 15.33 -16.42 18.41
C SER A 34 14.60 -15.12 18.75
N GLY A 35 14.56 -14.72 20.03
CA GLY A 35 13.78 -13.57 20.50
C GLY A 35 12.27 -13.81 20.59
N GLY A 36 11.82 -15.06 20.49
CA GLY A 36 10.42 -15.46 20.61
C GLY A 36 9.97 -15.74 22.03
N ILE A 37 8.71 -16.19 22.16
CA ILE A 37 8.04 -16.42 23.45
C ILE A 37 7.83 -17.92 23.65
N TYR A 38 8.17 -18.40 24.85
CA TYR A 38 7.86 -19.75 25.29
C TYR A 38 6.64 -19.75 26.23
N ILE A 39 5.61 -20.55 25.90
CA ILE A 39 4.42 -20.72 26.72
C ILE A 39 4.22 -22.20 27.04
N THR A 40 3.86 -22.53 28.29
CA THR A 40 3.46 -23.88 28.68
C THR A 40 1.93 -23.97 28.80
N ALA A 41 1.36 -25.07 28.33
CA ALA A 41 -0.07 -25.34 28.40
C ALA A 41 -0.31 -26.78 28.85
N PHE A 42 -1.07 -27.00 29.92
CA PHE A 42 -1.29 -28.34 30.50
C PHE A 42 -2.72 -28.88 30.30
N ASN A 43 -3.57 -28.11 29.61
CA ASN A 43 -4.93 -28.51 29.23
C ASN A 43 -5.41 -27.72 28.00
N GLU A 44 -6.51 -28.16 27.42
CA GLU A 44 -7.11 -27.56 26.21
C GLU A 44 -7.36 -26.05 26.36
N GLY A 45 -7.94 -25.60 27.48
CA GLY A 45 -8.18 -24.18 27.72
C GLY A 45 -6.88 -23.35 27.80
N GLN A 46 -5.83 -23.90 28.42
CA GLN A 46 -4.50 -23.25 28.45
C GLN A 46 -3.83 -23.26 27.08
N LEU A 47 -4.04 -24.29 26.26
CA LEU A 47 -3.49 -24.36 24.91
C LEU A 47 -4.15 -23.31 24.01
N ILE A 48 -5.46 -23.16 24.08
CA ILE A 48 -6.21 -22.11 23.38
C ILE A 48 -5.70 -20.72 23.80
N ASN A 49 -5.55 -20.47 25.10
CA ASN A 49 -5.01 -19.19 25.60
C ASN A 49 -3.55 -18.96 25.19
N ALA A 50 -2.74 -20.01 25.09
CA ALA A 50 -1.36 -19.93 24.61
C ALA A 50 -1.32 -19.51 23.12
N PHE A 51 -2.18 -20.10 22.28
CA PHE A 51 -2.31 -19.67 20.88
C PHE A 51 -2.78 -18.22 20.76
N HIS A 52 -3.77 -17.79 21.55
CA HIS A 52 -4.20 -16.38 21.55
C HIS A 52 -3.08 -15.45 22.01
N SER A 53 -2.32 -15.81 23.04
CA SER A 53 -1.22 -14.98 23.55
C SER A 53 -0.07 -14.87 22.54
N LEU A 54 0.27 -15.96 21.86
CA LEU A 54 1.25 -15.92 20.78
C LEU A 54 0.73 -15.15 19.57
N SER A 55 -0.54 -15.31 19.20
CA SER A 55 -1.15 -14.53 18.13
C SER A 55 -1.08 -13.03 18.43
N LEU A 56 -1.41 -12.61 19.66
CA LEU A 56 -1.24 -11.22 20.11
C LEU A 56 0.23 -10.76 20.05
N ALA A 57 1.18 -11.61 20.42
CA ALA A 57 2.60 -11.28 20.29
C ALA A 57 3.07 -11.19 18.83
N MET A 58 2.42 -11.90 17.91
CA MET A 58 2.69 -11.81 16.46
C MET A 58 2.00 -10.60 15.80
N THR A 59 1.12 -9.88 16.50
CA THR A 59 0.51 -8.62 16.02
C THR A 59 1.43 -7.41 16.15
N GLU A 60 2.76 -7.58 16.24
CA GLU A 60 3.70 -6.46 16.14
C GLU A 60 3.65 -5.79 14.76
N SER A 61 4.09 -4.54 14.70
CA SER A 61 4.18 -3.79 13.46
C SER A 61 5.20 -4.45 12.52
N GLN A 62 4.75 -4.88 11.35
CA GLN A 62 5.56 -5.53 10.32
C GLN A 62 5.82 -4.57 9.14
N SER A 63 6.89 -4.85 8.38
CA SER A 63 7.17 -4.21 7.09
C SER A 63 7.62 -5.28 6.11
N PHE A 64 6.72 -5.73 5.24
CA PHE A 64 7.04 -6.68 4.17
C PHE A 64 7.37 -6.00 2.83
N VAL A 65 7.11 -4.70 2.72
CA VAL A 65 7.42 -3.92 1.52
C VAL A 65 8.88 -3.49 1.52
N ALA A 66 9.52 -3.59 0.35
CA ALA A 66 10.86 -3.06 0.16
C ALA A 66 10.86 -1.54 0.40
N PRO A 67 11.72 -1.02 1.29
CA PRO A 67 11.76 0.41 1.54
C PRO A 67 12.31 1.14 0.31
N VAL A 68 11.74 2.29 -0.01
CA VAL A 68 12.09 3.03 -1.22
C VAL A 68 13.05 4.16 -0.88
N VAL A 69 14.18 4.19 -1.59
CA VAL A 69 15.18 5.26 -1.46
C VAL A 69 14.95 6.25 -2.59
N SER A 70 14.85 7.54 -2.26
CA SER A 70 14.77 8.56 -3.31
C SER A 70 16.02 8.52 -4.19
N VAL A 71 15.89 8.72 -5.49
CA VAL A 71 17.03 9.04 -6.36
C VAL A 71 17.14 10.55 -6.53
N ASP A 72 18.36 11.07 -6.60
CA ASP A 72 18.54 12.45 -7.02
C ASP A 72 18.17 12.55 -8.50
N GLN A 73 17.10 13.30 -8.80
CA GLN A 73 16.62 13.41 -10.18
C GLN A 73 17.42 14.39 -11.04
N ALA A 74 18.16 15.32 -10.43
CA ALA A 74 19.12 16.17 -11.14
C ALA A 74 20.41 15.40 -11.43
N ASN A 75 20.82 14.52 -10.50
CA ASN A 75 21.93 13.60 -10.70
C ASN A 75 21.52 12.13 -10.52
N ARG A 76 21.01 11.52 -11.61
CA ARG A 76 20.52 10.13 -11.65
C ARG A 76 21.57 9.05 -11.34
N THR A 77 22.83 9.42 -11.08
CA THR A 77 23.89 8.49 -10.66
C THR A 77 24.00 8.36 -9.14
N GLN A 78 23.26 9.16 -8.37
CA GLN A 78 23.33 9.16 -6.91
C GLN A 78 21.98 8.78 -6.28
N SER A 79 22.01 7.81 -5.37
CA SER A 79 20.89 7.55 -4.46
C SER A 79 20.80 8.71 -3.45
N GLY A 80 19.60 9.19 -3.22
CA GLY A 80 19.30 10.20 -2.21
C GLY A 80 19.48 9.67 -0.78
N ASP A 81 19.44 10.58 0.18
CA ASP A 81 19.72 10.31 1.59
C ASP A 81 18.45 10.03 2.42
N LYS A 82 17.30 9.78 1.76
CA LYS A 82 16.01 9.52 2.40
C LYS A 82 15.47 8.16 2.00
N ILE A 83 14.86 7.48 2.97
CA ILE A 83 14.20 6.19 2.82
C ILE A 83 12.76 6.31 3.31
N TYR A 84 11.83 5.74 2.54
CA TYR A 84 10.41 5.68 2.86
C TYR A 84 10.04 4.23 3.13
N THR A 85 9.45 3.98 4.28
CA THR A 85 9.14 2.64 4.75
C THR A 85 7.67 2.58 5.11
N ALA A 86 6.96 1.65 4.47
CA ALA A 86 5.59 1.30 4.78
C ALA A 86 5.58 0.28 5.92
N PHE A 87 4.69 0.47 6.87
CA PHE A 87 4.47 -0.42 8.01
C PHE A 87 3.02 -0.82 8.03
N PHE A 88 2.74 -2.01 8.55
CA PHE A 88 1.40 -2.40 8.87
C PHE A 88 1.34 -3.24 10.13
N ARG A 89 0.16 -3.34 10.73
CA ARG A 89 -0.08 -4.15 11.91
C ARG A 89 -1.38 -4.92 11.73
N PRO A 90 -1.33 -6.25 11.63
CA PRO A 90 -2.54 -7.06 11.58
C PRO A 90 -3.26 -6.96 12.92
N LEU A 91 -4.58 -6.87 12.87
CA LEU A 91 -5.44 -6.90 14.05
C LEU A 91 -6.47 -8.02 13.89
N GLU A 92 -6.84 -8.63 15.01
CA GLU A 92 -7.90 -9.62 15.07
C GLU A 92 -9.24 -8.91 15.29
N ASN A 93 -10.25 -9.21 14.47
CA ASN A 93 -11.58 -8.60 14.55
C ASN A 93 -11.58 -7.06 14.46
N ASP A 94 -10.56 -6.48 13.84
CA ASP A 94 -10.44 -5.06 13.58
C ASP A 94 -9.66 -4.82 12.28
N TYR A 95 -9.77 -3.62 11.74
CA TYR A 95 -9.12 -3.25 10.49
C TYR A 95 -7.61 -3.16 10.68
N TRP A 96 -6.86 -3.77 9.77
CA TRP A 96 -5.42 -3.70 9.78
C TRP A 96 -4.95 -2.24 9.65
N ILE A 97 -3.94 -1.93 10.44
CA ILE A 97 -3.40 -0.57 10.54
C ILE A 97 -2.23 -0.45 9.59
N GLY A 98 -2.13 0.63 8.82
CA GLY A 98 -0.94 0.96 8.06
C GLY A 98 -0.35 2.31 8.38
N ASN A 99 0.91 2.48 7.98
CA ASN A 99 1.62 3.74 8.12
C ASN A 99 2.74 3.86 7.09
N LEU A 100 3.10 5.09 6.75
CA LEU A 100 4.26 5.40 5.94
C LEU A 100 5.15 6.37 6.72
N LYS A 101 6.42 6.03 6.82
CA LYS A 101 7.40 6.81 7.58
C LYS A 101 8.60 7.14 6.71
N LYS A 102 9.19 8.30 6.99
CA LYS A 102 10.40 8.79 6.33
C LYS A 102 11.56 8.75 7.32
N TYR A 103 12.68 8.17 6.91
CA TYR A 103 13.93 8.17 7.65
C TYR A 103 15.08 8.71 6.77
N GLY A 104 16.20 9.04 7.40
CA GLY A 104 17.43 9.36 6.69
C GLY A 104 18.31 8.13 6.48
N LEU A 105 19.18 8.18 5.49
CA LEU A 105 20.29 7.26 5.29
C LEU A 105 21.59 8.04 5.44
N ARG A 106 22.44 7.60 6.37
CA ARG A 106 23.72 8.26 6.64
C ARG A 106 24.84 7.26 6.76
N LEU A 107 25.96 7.56 6.12
CA LEU A 107 27.19 6.79 6.27
C LEU A 107 27.81 7.09 7.64
N MET A 108 27.91 6.08 8.50
CA MET A 108 28.48 6.23 9.84
C MET A 108 29.11 4.93 10.34
N GLN A 109 30.06 5.06 11.28
CA GLN A 109 30.70 3.92 11.91
C GLN A 109 29.92 3.51 13.17
N ARG A 110 29.46 2.26 13.21
CA ARG A 110 28.71 1.67 14.34
C ARG A 110 29.64 0.86 15.25
N THR A 111 30.49 1.55 16.01
CA THR A 111 31.46 0.89 16.92
C THR A 111 30.80 0.05 18.00
N GLU A 112 29.61 0.45 18.45
CA GLU A 112 28.76 -0.27 19.39
C GLU A 112 28.26 -1.62 18.84
N CYS A 113 28.24 -1.77 17.51
CA CYS A 113 27.92 -3.01 16.81
C CYS A 113 29.16 -3.86 16.50
N GLY A 114 30.34 -3.48 17.02
CA GLY A 114 31.61 -4.13 16.68
C GLY A 114 32.07 -3.87 15.23
N ARG A 115 31.47 -2.91 14.53
CA ARG A 115 31.77 -2.61 13.12
C ARG A 115 32.83 -1.50 13.04
N SER A 116 33.92 -1.80 12.34
CA SER A 116 35.07 -0.89 12.19
C SER A 116 35.03 -0.06 10.90
N THR A 117 34.17 -0.42 9.95
CA THR A 117 33.96 0.30 8.70
C THR A 117 32.65 1.08 8.74
N SER A 118 32.63 2.27 8.15
CA SER A 118 31.38 3.02 7.99
C SER A 118 30.42 2.28 7.07
N GLU A 119 29.15 2.28 7.45
CA GLU A 119 28.06 1.65 6.71
C GLU A 119 26.87 2.60 6.60
N TRP A 120 25.95 2.31 5.68
CA TRP A 120 24.70 3.06 5.57
C TRP A 120 23.78 2.68 6.73
N VAL A 121 23.41 3.67 7.52
CA VAL A 121 22.55 3.49 8.69
C VAL A 121 21.28 4.31 8.52
N VAL A 122 20.15 3.68 8.84
CA VAL A 122 18.85 4.35 8.94
C VAL A 122 18.87 5.25 10.17
N VAL A 123 18.61 6.54 9.98
CA VAL A 123 18.62 7.56 11.03
C VAL A 123 17.27 8.23 11.18
N GLY A 124 16.95 8.61 12.42
CA GLY A 124 15.74 9.35 12.75
C GLY A 124 15.85 10.84 12.40
N SER A 125 14.83 11.61 12.81
CA SER A 125 14.76 13.06 12.62
C SER A 125 15.91 13.84 13.27
N ASP A 126 16.56 13.24 14.28
CA ASP A 126 17.68 13.79 15.04
C ASP A 126 19.05 13.37 14.46
N ASN A 127 19.06 12.68 13.32
CA ASN A 127 20.23 12.07 12.67
C ASN A 127 20.94 11.00 13.52
N GLN A 128 20.33 10.49 14.59
CA GLN A 128 20.83 9.34 15.34
C GLN A 128 20.34 8.04 14.71
N PRO A 129 21.05 6.91 14.92
CA PRO A 129 20.57 5.61 14.48
C PRO A 129 19.13 5.35 14.94
N ALA A 130 18.24 5.08 13.99
CA ALA A 130 16.86 4.70 14.29
C ALA A 130 16.75 3.21 14.65
N VAL A 131 17.72 2.41 14.22
CA VAL A 131 17.76 0.96 14.40
C VAL A 131 19.00 0.50 15.16
N ASP A 132 18.85 -0.62 15.86
CA ASP A 132 19.92 -1.34 16.53
C ASP A 132 20.90 -1.99 15.53
N CYS A 133 21.77 -2.87 16.01
CA CYS A 133 22.75 -3.55 15.18
C CYS A 133 22.15 -4.63 14.26
N TYR A 134 20.90 -5.04 14.53
CA TYR A 134 20.18 -6.13 13.86
C TYR A 134 19.06 -5.61 12.95
N GLY A 135 18.76 -4.31 13.00
CA GLY A 135 17.73 -3.67 12.17
C GLY A 135 16.42 -3.41 12.90
N ASN A 136 16.32 -3.73 14.19
CA ASN A 136 15.13 -3.42 14.98
C ASN A 136 15.10 -1.94 15.34
N PHE A 137 13.94 -1.30 15.24
CA PHE A 137 13.80 0.10 15.61
C PHE A 137 13.94 0.30 17.12
N TYR A 138 14.69 1.33 17.53
CA TYR A 138 14.69 1.74 18.92
C TYR A 138 13.35 2.36 19.27
N PRO A 139 12.74 2.07 20.44
CA PRO A 139 11.48 2.70 20.86
C PRO A 139 11.56 4.23 20.95
N THR A 140 12.75 4.77 21.19
CA THR A 140 13.01 6.22 21.23
C THR A 140 13.22 6.83 19.86
N SER A 141 13.30 6.01 18.80
CA SER A 141 13.50 6.50 17.44
C SER A 141 12.27 7.30 16.98
N LYS A 142 12.55 8.34 16.21
CA LYS A 142 11.55 9.26 15.69
C LYS A 142 11.74 9.40 14.19
N SER A 143 10.76 8.99 13.40
CA SER A 143 10.77 9.23 11.95
C SER A 143 10.60 10.73 11.64
N ILE A 144 11.02 11.14 10.45
CA ILE A 144 11.17 12.55 10.05
C ILE A 144 9.83 13.31 10.07
N TRP A 145 8.73 12.65 9.68
CA TRP A 145 7.40 13.27 9.67
C TRP A 145 6.68 13.21 11.03
N SER A 146 7.17 12.40 11.97
CA SER A 146 6.54 12.26 13.27
C SER A 146 6.70 13.50 14.14
N LYS A 147 5.72 13.75 15.01
CA LYS A 147 5.81 14.74 16.09
C LYS A 147 6.45 14.17 17.35
N VAL A 148 6.24 12.88 17.62
CA VAL A 148 6.72 12.13 18.80
C VAL A 148 7.62 10.96 18.38
N ALA A 149 8.34 10.36 19.33
CA ALA A 149 9.03 9.09 19.08
C ALA A 149 7.99 8.02 18.73
N ASP A 150 8.25 7.28 17.65
CA ASP A 150 7.31 6.32 17.08
C ASP A 150 7.84 4.90 17.05
N GLY A 151 9.14 4.70 17.28
CA GLY A 151 9.71 3.36 17.47
C GLY A 151 9.54 2.39 16.31
N GLY A 152 9.22 2.87 15.10
CA GLY A 152 8.86 1.96 14.00
C GLY A 152 7.43 1.40 14.08
N GLU A 153 6.63 1.76 15.09
CA GLU A 153 5.26 1.27 15.25
C GLU A 153 4.28 1.79 14.19
N ALA A 154 3.51 0.92 13.56
CA ALA A 154 2.51 1.29 12.55
C ALA A 154 1.45 2.23 13.16
N ALA A 155 1.00 1.96 14.38
CA ALA A 155 -0.01 2.78 15.08
C ALA A 155 0.54 4.07 15.73
N ALA A 156 1.77 4.49 15.42
CA ALA A 156 2.35 5.72 15.96
C ALA A 156 3.13 6.52 14.91
N GLY A 157 3.04 7.85 15.00
CA GLY A 157 3.80 8.77 14.15
C GLY A 157 3.51 8.61 12.66
N GLY A 158 4.47 8.99 11.82
CA GLY A 158 4.37 8.90 10.36
C GLY A 158 3.22 9.71 9.77
N VAL A 159 2.86 9.40 8.54
CA VAL A 159 1.72 10.03 7.86
C VAL A 159 0.39 9.65 8.51
N GLY A 160 0.27 8.47 9.12
CA GLY A 160 -0.98 8.03 9.73
C GLY A 160 -1.37 8.89 10.95
N ALA A 161 -0.41 9.27 11.79
CA ALA A 161 -0.66 10.22 12.88
C ALA A 161 -0.99 11.62 12.36
N LEU A 162 -0.34 12.06 11.27
CA LEU A 162 -0.64 13.36 10.64
C LEU A 162 -2.04 13.38 10.01
N LEU A 163 -2.49 12.27 9.43
CA LEU A 163 -3.85 12.12 8.91
C LEU A 163 -4.89 12.14 10.04
N LYS A 164 -4.61 11.45 11.15
CA LYS A 164 -5.43 11.50 12.37
C LYS A 164 -5.56 12.92 12.93
N ASP A 165 -4.44 13.65 13.01
CA ASP A 165 -4.40 15.04 13.48
C ASP A 165 -5.16 16.00 12.56
N ALA A 166 -5.30 15.67 11.27
CA ALA A 166 -6.03 16.49 10.31
C ALA A 166 -7.56 16.39 10.48
N MET A 167 -8.08 15.36 11.15
CA MET A 167 -9.52 15.21 11.36
C MET A 167 -10.11 16.37 12.18
N PRO A 168 -11.29 16.89 11.82
CA PRO A 168 -11.88 18.06 12.49
C PRO A 168 -12.34 17.76 13.92
N GLY A 169 -11.99 18.61 14.89
CA GLY A 169 -12.43 18.49 16.29
C GLY A 169 -11.66 17.44 17.12
N PRO A 170 -11.84 17.39 18.46
CA PRO A 170 -11.15 16.44 19.31
C PRO A 170 -11.71 15.01 19.16
N HIS A 171 -10.84 14.00 19.22
CA HIS A 171 -11.24 12.59 19.36
C HIS A 171 -11.67 12.31 20.82
N PRO A 172 -12.74 11.56 21.12
CA PRO A 172 -13.74 10.94 20.25
C PRO A 172 -15.06 11.75 20.20
N THR A 173 -15.00 13.08 20.17
CA THR A 173 -16.25 13.87 20.25
C THR A 173 -17.08 13.78 18.97
N ASN A 174 -18.41 13.74 19.13
CA ASN A 174 -19.39 13.81 18.06
C ASN A 174 -19.03 14.93 17.07
N VAL A 175 -19.05 14.61 15.78
CA VAL A 175 -18.77 15.54 14.71
C VAL A 175 -19.79 16.67 14.69
N ASP A 176 -19.31 17.89 14.46
CA ASP A 176 -20.14 19.09 14.43
C ASP A 176 -21.11 19.02 13.24
N GLN A 177 -22.41 18.96 13.53
CA GLN A 177 -23.48 18.45 12.65
C GLN A 177 -23.88 19.39 11.49
N GLY A 178 -23.16 20.50 11.34
CA GLY A 178 -23.38 21.53 10.31
C GLY A 178 -22.20 21.76 9.38
N ALA A 179 -21.04 21.16 9.64
CA ALA A 179 -19.86 21.26 8.78
C ALA A 179 -19.78 20.05 7.84
N LYS A 180 -19.26 20.27 6.62
CA LYS A 180 -18.88 19.18 5.71
C LYS A 180 -17.72 18.39 6.33
N TRP A 181 -18.05 17.33 7.06
CA TRP A 181 -17.10 16.57 7.89
C TRP A 181 -15.99 15.85 7.10
N TRP A 182 -16.13 15.83 5.78
CA TRP A 182 -15.18 15.29 4.80
C TRP A 182 -14.19 16.35 4.26
N ASP A 183 -14.35 17.64 4.55
CA ASP A 183 -13.55 18.71 3.91
C ASP A 183 -12.04 18.64 4.25
N PHE A 184 -11.66 17.96 5.34
CA PHE A 184 -10.26 17.81 5.75
C PHE A 184 -9.45 16.87 4.83
N ARG A 185 -10.12 16.08 3.98
CA ARG A 185 -9.50 15.08 3.12
C ARG A 185 -10.03 15.18 1.69
N ASN A 186 -9.13 15.06 0.73
CA ASN A 186 -9.45 15.20 -0.68
C ASN A 186 -9.39 13.82 -1.36
N MET A 187 -10.54 13.14 -1.38
CA MET A 187 -10.69 11.82 -1.98
C MET A 187 -11.45 11.95 -3.29
N PHE A 188 -10.99 11.25 -4.32
CA PHE A 188 -11.57 11.25 -5.65
C PHE A 188 -11.78 9.83 -6.14
N THR A 189 -12.75 9.66 -7.02
CA THR A 189 -12.92 8.45 -7.82
C THR A 189 -13.11 8.85 -9.28
N TYR A 190 -13.06 7.87 -10.17
CA TYR A 190 -13.34 8.08 -11.57
C TYR A 190 -14.80 7.77 -11.85
N ASP A 191 -15.47 8.62 -12.62
CA ASP A 191 -16.80 8.35 -13.15
C ASP A 191 -16.65 8.06 -14.64
N SER A 192 -16.76 6.78 -15.00
CA SER A 192 -16.67 6.32 -16.40
C SER A 192 -17.79 6.85 -17.29
N ALA A 193 -18.95 7.23 -16.72
CA ALA A 193 -20.06 7.77 -17.49
C ALA A 193 -19.81 9.21 -17.96
N THR A 194 -19.09 10.00 -17.14
CA THR A 194 -18.72 11.37 -17.48
C THR A 194 -17.26 11.53 -17.92
N SER A 195 -16.47 10.45 -17.84
CA SER A 195 -15.03 10.42 -18.11
C SER A 195 -14.26 11.47 -17.29
N SER A 196 -14.59 11.60 -16.00
CA SER A 196 -14.04 12.65 -15.17
C SER A 196 -13.71 12.19 -13.74
N MET A 197 -12.77 12.90 -13.11
CA MET A 197 -12.50 12.74 -11.68
C MET A 197 -13.60 13.44 -10.88
N VAL A 198 -14.27 12.70 -10.01
CA VAL A 198 -15.31 13.22 -9.12
C VAL A 198 -14.88 13.08 -7.67
N ARG A 199 -15.19 14.08 -6.84
CA ARG A 199 -14.89 14.00 -5.40
C ARG A 199 -15.74 12.91 -4.78
N PHE A 200 -15.14 12.02 -3.97
CA PHE A 200 -15.84 10.95 -3.28
C PHE A 200 -16.61 11.53 -2.08
N ILE A 201 -17.78 12.11 -2.31
CA ILE A 201 -18.63 12.71 -1.27
C ILE A 201 -20.09 12.28 -1.46
N ARG A 202 -20.90 12.46 -0.42
CA ARG A 202 -22.32 12.10 -0.41
C ARG A 202 -23.12 12.63 -1.60
N ASP A 203 -22.79 13.83 -2.10
CA ASP A 203 -23.50 14.45 -3.22
C ASP A 203 -23.15 13.81 -4.58
N ASN A 204 -22.01 13.15 -4.69
CA ASN A 204 -21.49 12.59 -5.95
C ASN A 204 -21.59 11.06 -6.00
N ILE A 205 -21.61 10.39 -4.85
CA ILE A 205 -21.63 8.93 -4.75
C ILE A 205 -23.04 8.46 -4.44
N THR A 206 -23.54 7.49 -5.19
CA THR A 206 -24.87 6.90 -5.03
C THR A 206 -24.81 5.53 -4.36
N SER A 207 -25.96 5.00 -3.93
CA SER A 207 -26.05 3.64 -3.40
C SER A 207 -25.71 2.58 -4.45
N THR A 208 -25.98 2.87 -5.72
CA THR A 208 -25.65 1.98 -6.85
C THR A 208 -24.15 1.87 -7.04
N ASP A 209 -23.41 2.98 -6.97
CA ASP A 209 -21.96 3.00 -7.17
C ASP A 209 -21.24 2.13 -6.12
N LEU A 210 -21.77 2.11 -4.89
CA LEU A 210 -21.25 1.30 -3.78
C LEU A 210 -21.86 -0.11 -3.72
N ASN A 211 -22.75 -0.46 -4.66
CA ASN A 211 -23.46 -1.74 -4.68
C ASN A 211 -24.17 -2.06 -3.34
N VAL A 212 -24.88 -1.07 -2.79
CA VAL A 212 -25.65 -1.16 -1.53
C VAL A 212 -27.13 -0.87 -1.76
N ALA A 213 -27.98 -1.38 -0.87
CA ALA A 213 -29.43 -1.34 -1.04
C ALA A 213 -30.07 0.02 -0.77
N ASP A 214 -29.46 0.85 0.08
CA ASP A 214 -30.05 2.09 0.58
C ASP A 214 -29.01 3.17 0.89
N ASP A 215 -29.51 4.41 0.99
CA ASP A 215 -28.74 5.61 1.28
C ASP A 215 -28.09 5.58 2.68
N GLU A 216 -28.69 4.89 3.65
CA GLU A 216 -28.12 4.78 4.98
C GLU A 216 -26.82 3.97 4.95
N THR A 217 -26.83 2.84 4.25
CA THR A 217 -25.65 1.98 4.09
C THR A 217 -24.59 2.67 3.24
N ARG A 218 -25.00 3.42 2.20
CA ARG A 218 -24.08 4.28 1.45
C ARG A 218 -23.37 5.27 2.37
N ASP A 219 -24.13 5.96 3.23
CA ASP A 219 -23.58 6.97 4.13
C ASP A 219 -22.65 6.33 5.19
N LYS A 220 -22.89 5.08 5.63
CA LYS A 220 -21.96 4.33 6.49
C LYS A 220 -20.62 4.09 5.81
N VAL A 221 -20.63 3.66 4.54
CA VAL A 221 -19.40 3.46 3.75
C VAL A 221 -18.64 4.76 3.59
N ILE A 222 -19.31 5.83 3.18
CA ILE A 222 -18.68 7.14 2.99
C ILE A 222 -18.04 7.63 4.30
N ASN A 223 -18.75 7.52 5.42
CA ASN A 223 -18.22 7.89 6.73
C ASN A 223 -16.98 7.08 7.09
N PHE A 224 -17.00 5.77 6.83
CA PHE A 224 -15.85 4.90 7.08
C PHE A 224 -14.61 5.34 6.31
N MET A 225 -14.77 5.63 5.02
CA MET A 225 -13.69 6.08 4.14
C MET A 225 -13.06 7.41 4.58
N TYR A 226 -13.85 8.28 5.22
CA TYR A 226 -13.38 9.52 5.84
C TYR A 226 -12.85 9.36 7.28
N GLY A 227 -12.61 8.13 7.74
CA GLY A 227 -11.98 7.86 9.03
C GLY A 227 -12.93 7.84 10.23
N TYR A 228 -14.23 7.79 9.99
CA TYR A 228 -15.24 7.57 11.02
C TYR A 228 -15.59 6.08 11.13
N GLU A 229 -16.36 5.71 12.14
CA GLU A 229 -16.91 4.36 12.25
C GLU A 229 -17.87 4.05 11.08
N PHE A 230 -18.09 2.76 10.82
CA PHE A 230 -19.09 2.27 9.86
C PHE A 230 -20.52 2.45 10.42
N ALA A 231 -20.91 3.71 10.65
CA ALA A 231 -22.14 4.06 11.31
C ALA A 231 -22.63 5.44 10.86
N VAL A 232 -23.93 5.66 11.05
CA VAL A 232 -24.60 6.93 10.75
C VAL A 232 -25.38 7.34 11.99
N LYS A 233 -25.25 8.62 12.36
CA LYS A 233 -25.97 9.23 13.48
C LYS A 233 -27.30 9.84 13.04
N ASP A 234 -27.28 10.60 11.94
CA ASP A 234 -28.45 11.24 11.35
C ASP A 234 -28.62 10.70 9.94
N THR A 235 -29.63 9.85 9.72
CA THR A 235 -29.91 9.21 8.44
C THR A 235 -30.39 10.19 7.36
N THR A 236 -30.89 11.37 7.74
CA THR A 236 -31.31 12.38 6.77
C THR A 236 -30.11 13.12 6.20
N LYS A 237 -29.10 13.38 7.05
CA LYS A 237 -27.88 14.09 6.66
C LYS A 237 -26.73 13.16 6.25
N GLY A 238 -26.75 11.91 6.69
CA GLY A 238 -25.65 10.96 6.53
C GLY A 238 -24.49 11.16 7.52
N SER A 239 -24.69 11.92 8.60
CA SER A 239 -23.57 12.36 9.46
C SER A 239 -22.99 11.21 10.30
N PRO A 240 -21.66 11.22 10.56
CA PRO A 240 -20.97 10.16 11.28
C PRO A 240 -21.23 10.19 12.80
N THR A 241 -20.92 9.08 13.46
CA THR A 241 -21.00 8.91 14.92
C THR A 241 -19.69 9.34 15.60
N PHE A 242 -18.67 8.50 15.49
CA PHE A 242 -17.38 8.62 16.17
C PHE A 242 -16.23 8.47 15.17
N LYS A 243 -15.08 8.99 15.55
CA LYS A 243 -13.82 8.86 14.80
C LYS A 243 -13.19 7.50 15.10
N ARG A 244 -12.53 6.90 14.12
CA ARG A 244 -11.66 5.75 14.34
C ARG A 244 -10.36 6.20 15.00
N GLU A 245 -9.76 5.30 15.78
CA GLU A 245 -8.48 5.56 16.41
C GLU A 245 -7.35 5.70 15.38
N TRP A 246 -7.44 4.93 14.29
CA TRP A 246 -6.53 4.96 13.16
C TRP A 246 -7.31 4.87 11.85
N ILE A 247 -6.81 5.55 10.82
CA ILE A 247 -7.56 5.78 9.57
C ILE A 247 -6.87 5.12 8.38
N LEU A 248 -5.55 5.24 8.33
CA LEU A 248 -4.76 4.76 7.20
C LEU A 248 -4.70 3.23 7.23
N GLY A 249 -5.16 2.61 6.14
CA GLY A 249 -5.11 1.17 5.96
C GLY A 249 -3.70 0.65 5.77
N ASP A 250 -3.55 -0.66 5.95
CA ASP A 250 -2.30 -1.38 5.74
C ASP A 250 -1.77 -1.26 4.31
N MET A 251 -0.45 -1.15 4.21
CA MET A 251 0.32 -1.15 2.98
C MET A 251 1.22 -2.39 3.03
N VAL A 252 0.72 -3.52 2.55
CA VAL A 252 1.38 -4.82 2.72
C VAL A 252 2.30 -5.12 1.55
N HIS A 253 1.87 -4.78 0.34
CA HIS A 253 2.60 -5.05 -0.90
C HIS A 253 2.81 -3.79 -1.74
N SER A 254 2.11 -2.69 -1.45
CA SER A 254 2.29 -1.45 -2.20
C SER A 254 3.62 -0.77 -1.87
N GLU A 255 4.55 -0.83 -2.82
CA GLU A 255 5.80 -0.07 -2.78
C GLU A 255 5.53 1.44 -2.97
N PRO A 256 5.98 2.30 -2.03
CA PRO A 256 5.82 3.74 -2.16
C PRO A 256 6.58 4.31 -3.37
N THR A 257 5.91 5.02 -4.25
CA THR A 257 6.53 5.67 -5.42
C THR A 257 6.76 7.15 -5.20
N ILE A 258 7.95 7.62 -5.56
CA ILE A 258 8.32 9.03 -5.44
C ILE A 258 8.09 9.73 -6.78
N ILE A 259 7.42 10.88 -6.74
CA ILE A 259 7.14 11.71 -7.90
C ILE A 259 7.75 13.10 -7.69
N ASP A 260 8.79 13.42 -8.47
CA ASP A 260 9.47 14.72 -8.39
C ASP A 260 9.15 15.62 -9.57
N TYR A 261 8.87 16.88 -9.30
CA TYR A 261 8.67 17.94 -10.28
C TYR A 261 9.85 18.89 -10.23
N LEU A 262 10.38 19.17 -11.41
CA LEU A 262 11.54 20.02 -11.61
C LEU A 262 11.13 21.27 -12.40
N ASP A 263 11.82 22.39 -12.18
CA ASP A 263 11.34 23.77 -12.42
C ASP A 263 11.96 24.55 -13.61
N LYS A 264 11.86 24.24 -14.91
CA LYS A 264 12.73 24.84 -15.98
C LYS A 264 14.27 24.75 -15.78
N ASP A 265 14.85 25.16 -14.65
CA ASP A 265 16.28 25.17 -14.31
C ASP A 265 16.79 23.85 -13.69
N ASN A 266 15.90 22.87 -13.48
CA ASN A 266 16.17 21.54 -12.91
C ASN A 266 16.38 21.50 -11.38
N GLY A 267 16.00 22.55 -10.67
CA GLY A 267 15.72 22.53 -9.24
C GLY A 267 14.48 21.71 -8.91
N LEU A 268 14.47 21.09 -7.73
CA LEU A 268 13.33 20.34 -7.21
C LEU A 268 12.27 21.32 -6.68
N GLU A 269 11.12 21.37 -7.35
CA GLU A 269 9.99 22.23 -6.97
C GLU A 269 9.05 21.51 -5.99
N ALA A 270 8.67 20.28 -6.34
CA ALA A 270 7.75 19.47 -5.55
C ALA A 270 8.17 17.99 -5.56
N ARG A 271 7.96 17.32 -4.42
CA ARG A 271 8.13 15.88 -4.28
C ARG A 271 6.93 15.32 -3.53
N PHE A 272 6.31 14.31 -4.13
CA PHE A 272 5.25 13.53 -3.50
C PHE A 272 5.66 12.08 -3.33
N VAL A 273 5.12 11.45 -2.31
CA VAL A 273 5.24 10.02 -2.08
C VAL A 273 3.84 9.41 -2.19
N VAL A 274 3.73 8.40 -3.03
CA VAL A 274 2.46 7.79 -3.41
C VAL A 274 2.47 6.33 -3.01
N ALA A 275 1.43 5.88 -2.30
CA ALA A 275 1.34 4.49 -1.88
C ALA A 275 -0.13 4.04 -1.92
N GLY A 276 -0.37 2.83 -2.44
CA GLY A 276 -1.66 2.18 -2.34
C GLY A 276 -1.83 1.54 -0.97
N ALA A 277 -3.07 1.48 -0.49
CA ALA A 277 -3.40 0.83 0.77
C ALA A 277 -4.70 0.01 0.67
N ASN A 278 -4.83 -0.94 1.58
CA ASN A 278 -5.99 -1.80 1.74
C ASN A 278 -7.17 -1.12 2.44
N ASP A 279 -7.11 0.19 2.67
CA ASP A 279 -8.30 1.00 2.99
C ASP A 279 -9.07 1.44 1.74
N GLY A 280 -8.67 1.01 0.54
CA GLY A 280 -9.40 1.26 -0.70
C GLY A 280 -8.77 2.28 -1.63
N MET A 281 -7.63 2.89 -1.24
CA MET A 281 -7.12 4.08 -1.90
C MET A 281 -5.66 4.01 -2.32
N LEU A 282 -5.35 4.75 -3.37
CA LEU A 282 -4.04 5.33 -3.58
C LEU A 282 -3.93 6.65 -2.80
N HIS A 283 -2.92 6.81 -1.97
CA HIS A 283 -2.67 8.03 -1.21
C HIS A 283 -1.50 8.82 -1.78
N VAL A 284 -1.59 10.15 -1.74
CA VAL A 284 -0.51 11.06 -2.13
C VAL A 284 -0.13 11.92 -0.94
N PHE A 285 1.11 11.78 -0.49
CA PHE A 285 1.68 12.51 0.63
C PHE A 285 2.73 13.51 0.17
N THR A 286 2.81 14.66 0.84
CA THR A 286 3.88 15.63 0.64
C THR A 286 5.19 15.13 1.24
N ASP A 287 6.31 15.31 0.55
CA ASP A 287 7.61 15.02 1.14
C ASP A 287 8.18 16.20 1.96
N GLN A 288 7.90 17.41 1.46
CA GLN A 288 8.32 18.69 2.02
C GLN A 288 7.12 19.64 2.08
N ALA A 289 7.25 20.73 2.82
CA ALA A 289 6.21 21.75 2.87
C ALA A 289 5.97 22.31 1.46
N ILE A 290 4.71 22.40 1.05
CA ILE A 290 4.34 22.88 -0.28
C ILE A 290 3.09 23.74 -0.21
N THR A 291 3.01 24.77 -1.04
CA THR A 291 1.79 25.56 -1.22
C THR A 291 1.21 25.27 -2.58
N LEU A 292 -0.02 24.74 -2.61
CA LEU A 292 -0.74 24.45 -3.84
C LEU A 292 -1.86 25.47 -4.02
N THR A 293 -2.06 25.93 -5.26
CA THR A 293 -3.14 26.86 -5.61
C THR A 293 -4.12 26.14 -6.53
N ASN A 294 -5.39 26.10 -6.14
CA ASN A 294 -6.41 25.48 -6.99
C ASN A 294 -6.84 26.41 -8.14
N ALA A 295 -7.60 25.87 -9.09
CA ALA A 295 -8.10 26.63 -10.25
C ALA A 295 -8.95 27.87 -9.88
N ALA A 296 -9.50 27.93 -8.66
CA ALA A 296 -10.23 29.07 -8.13
C ALA A 296 -9.33 30.13 -7.46
N GLY A 297 -8.00 29.96 -7.51
CA GLY A 297 -7.02 30.88 -6.93
C GLY A 297 -6.84 30.77 -5.41
N LYS A 298 -7.41 29.74 -4.76
CA LYS A 298 -7.21 29.49 -3.33
C LYS A 298 -5.91 28.73 -3.13
N SER A 299 -4.96 29.34 -2.42
CA SER A 299 -3.71 28.71 -2.01
C SER A 299 -3.85 28.05 -0.63
N GLU A 300 -3.29 26.85 -0.49
CA GLU A 300 -3.23 26.10 0.77
C GLU A 300 -1.82 25.54 0.96
N THR A 301 -1.27 25.73 2.17
CA THR A 301 0.05 25.21 2.54
C THR A 301 -0.12 23.90 3.28
N TYR A 302 0.57 22.87 2.79
CA TYR A 302 0.61 21.55 3.38
C TYR A 302 1.98 21.33 4.03
N GLU A 303 1.96 20.90 5.29
CA GLU A 303 3.16 20.47 6.01
C GLU A 303 3.76 19.19 5.41
N PRO A 304 5.03 18.85 5.69
CA PRO A 304 5.62 17.57 5.27
C PRO A 304 4.84 16.36 5.82
N GLY A 305 4.67 15.32 5.00
CA GLY A 305 3.97 14.08 5.35
C GLY A 305 2.45 14.19 5.37
N ARG A 306 1.87 15.30 4.90
CA ARG A 306 0.41 15.47 4.83
C ARG A 306 -0.15 14.75 3.60
N GLU A 307 -1.24 14.01 3.80
CA GLU A 307 -2.05 13.51 2.69
C GLU A 307 -2.77 14.71 2.04
N ILE A 308 -2.60 14.88 0.74
CA ILE A 308 -3.16 16.00 -0.02
C ILE A 308 -4.21 15.57 -1.04
N TRP A 309 -4.17 14.30 -1.44
CA TRP A 309 -5.03 13.72 -2.45
C TRP A 309 -5.06 12.20 -2.30
N ALA A 310 -6.21 11.59 -2.54
CA ALA A 310 -6.37 10.16 -2.58
C ALA A 310 -7.32 9.73 -3.72
N PHE A 311 -7.09 8.56 -4.28
CA PHE A 311 -7.89 8.00 -5.38
C PHE A 311 -8.42 6.62 -5.06
N ILE A 312 -9.72 6.47 -5.23
CA ILE A 312 -10.43 5.20 -5.14
C ILE A 312 -10.76 4.76 -6.58
N PRO A 313 -10.17 3.66 -7.06
CA PRO A 313 -10.59 3.04 -8.32
C PRO A 313 -12.10 2.79 -8.40
N GLU A 314 -12.71 3.12 -9.53
CA GLU A 314 -14.16 3.03 -9.73
C GLU A 314 -14.68 1.58 -9.55
N ASP A 315 -13.91 0.60 -10.02
CA ASP A 315 -14.25 -0.82 -9.95
C ASP A 315 -14.20 -1.38 -8.52
N LEU A 316 -13.48 -0.72 -7.62
CA LEU A 316 -13.40 -1.09 -6.20
C LEU A 316 -14.52 -0.46 -5.35
N LEU A 317 -15.28 0.51 -5.88
CA LEU A 317 -16.34 1.22 -5.14
C LEU A 317 -17.38 0.25 -4.56
N GLY A 318 -17.79 -0.73 -5.36
CA GLY A 318 -18.77 -1.76 -4.95
C GLY A 318 -18.28 -2.68 -3.83
N ASN A 319 -16.97 -2.73 -3.59
CA ASN A 319 -16.34 -3.56 -2.56
C ASN A 319 -16.14 -2.81 -1.24
N LEU A 320 -16.24 -1.48 -1.21
CA LEU A 320 -16.07 -0.67 0.00
C LEU A 320 -17.13 -0.99 1.07
N LYS A 321 -18.29 -1.55 0.69
CA LYS A 321 -19.30 -2.03 1.62
C LYS A 321 -18.81 -3.16 2.54
N ASN A 322 -17.76 -3.87 2.14
CA ASN A 322 -17.23 -4.99 2.89
C ASN A 322 -16.55 -4.55 4.20
N PHE A 323 -16.17 -3.27 4.32
CA PHE A 323 -15.79 -2.66 5.60
C PHE A 323 -16.94 -2.60 6.63
N GLY A 324 -18.10 -3.17 6.35
CA GLY A 324 -19.11 -3.45 7.37
C GLY A 324 -18.74 -4.62 8.29
N ASP A 325 -17.79 -5.48 7.87
CA ASP A 325 -17.33 -6.64 8.63
C ASP A 325 -15.84 -6.51 9.01
N PRO A 326 -15.52 -6.18 10.26
CA PRO A 326 -14.13 -6.05 10.71
C PRO A 326 -13.43 -7.41 10.93
N SER A 327 -14.15 -8.54 10.84
CA SER A 327 -13.56 -9.87 11.04
C SER A 327 -12.79 -10.39 9.84
N VAL A 328 -12.98 -9.78 8.66
CA VAL A 328 -12.36 -10.19 7.42
C VAL A 328 -11.44 -9.08 6.92
N HIS A 329 -10.19 -9.43 6.63
CA HIS A 329 -9.28 -8.52 5.94
C HIS A 329 -9.60 -8.48 4.45
N HIS A 330 -9.71 -7.28 3.90
CA HIS A 330 -10.03 -7.05 2.50
C HIS A 330 -8.85 -6.37 1.81
N TYR A 331 -8.53 -6.86 0.62
CA TYR A 331 -7.50 -6.27 -0.22
C TYR A 331 -8.12 -5.29 -1.21
N PHE A 332 -7.42 -4.18 -1.46
CA PHE A 332 -7.85 -3.16 -2.43
C PHE A 332 -6.67 -2.70 -3.28
N VAL A 333 -6.19 -1.47 -3.11
CA VAL A 333 -5.08 -0.91 -3.89
C VAL A 333 -3.75 -1.33 -3.26
N ASP A 334 -3.50 -2.64 -3.16
CA ASP A 334 -2.25 -3.16 -2.56
C ASP A 334 -1.16 -3.44 -3.59
N GLY A 335 -1.38 -3.07 -4.84
CA GLY A 335 -0.46 -3.38 -5.91
C GLY A 335 0.68 -2.39 -6.08
N PHE A 336 1.43 -2.61 -7.15
CA PHE A 336 2.57 -1.77 -7.50
C PHE A 336 2.08 -0.43 -8.02
N SER A 337 2.77 0.64 -7.62
CA SER A 337 2.70 1.92 -8.29
C SER A 337 3.97 2.08 -9.14
N SER A 338 3.84 2.21 -10.45
CA SER A 338 4.96 2.37 -11.38
C SER A 338 4.87 3.73 -12.08
N LEU A 339 5.91 4.55 -11.92
CA LEU A 339 5.99 5.87 -12.55
C LEU A 339 6.77 5.82 -13.87
N TYR A 340 6.12 6.25 -14.96
CA TYR A 340 6.77 6.60 -16.21
C TYR A 340 7.00 8.10 -16.30
N ARG A 341 8.17 8.49 -16.78
CA ARG A 341 8.48 9.88 -17.17
C ARG A 341 8.92 9.88 -18.63
N SER A 342 8.16 10.58 -19.47
CA SER A 342 8.49 10.82 -20.87
C SER A 342 9.72 11.72 -21.00
N ARG A 343 10.30 11.72 -22.21
CA ARG A 343 11.31 12.70 -22.62
C ARG A 343 10.69 14.04 -23.06
N THR A 344 9.39 14.06 -23.33
CA THR A 344 8.64 15.24 -23.75
C THR A 344 7.99 15.93 -22.55
N PHE A 345 7.76 17.23 -22.70
CA PHE A 345 7.03 18.05 -21.74
C PHE A 345 5.54 18.08 -22.07
N ASN A 346 4.71 18.43 -21.09
CA ASN A 346 3.32 18.80 -21.34
C ASN A 346 3.32 20.08 -22.19
N ASP A 347 2.37 20.18 -23.12
CA ASP A 347 2.14 21.41 -23.90
C ASP A 347 3.34 21.92 -24.72
N ASP A 348 4.21 21.01 -25.18
CA ASP A 348 5.30 21.32 -26.13
C ASP A 348 4.75 21.58 -27.55
N VAL A 349 3.90 22.61 -27.66
CA VAL A 349 3.19 23.00 -28.89
C VAL A 349 4.17 23.48 -29.97
N ILE A 350 5.38 23.88 -29.57
CA ILE A 350 6.38 24.49 -30.45
C ILE A 350 7.57 23.54 -30.73
N ASN A 351 7.73 22.46 -29.95
CA ASN A 351 8.78 21.43 -30.11
C ASN A 351 10.18 22.05 -30.22
N ASP A 352 10.42 23.10 -29.44
CA ASP A 352 11.64 23.91 -29.50
C ASP A 352 12.76 23.37 -28.59
N GLY A 353 12.42 22.38 -27.75
CA GLY A 353 13.33 21.70 -26.83
C GLY A 353 13.67 22.50 -25.57
N TYR A 354 13.00 23.63 -25.32
CA TYR A 354 13.14 24.41 -24.10
C TYR A 354 11.94 24.18 -23.18
N ARG A 355 12.19 24.22 -21.87
CA ARG A 355 11.16 24.06 -20.84
C ARG A 355 10.78 25.43 -20.29
N GLY A 356 9.54 25.84 -20.49
CA GLY A 356 8.94 27.03 -19.88
C GLY A 356 8.66 26.89 -18.37
N ASP A 357 8.26 28.00 -17.72
CA ASP A 357 8.00 28.06 -16.27
C ASP A 357 6.83 27.16 -15.80
N ASP A 358 5.93 26.75 -16.71
CA ASP A 358 4.76 25.88 -16.42
C ASP A 358 4.81 24.54 -17.18
N GLU A 359 5.96 24.22 -17.79
CA GLU A 359 6.17 22.99 -18.53
C GLU A 359 6.87 21.94 -17.66
N TYR A 360 6.26 20.78 -17.54
CA TYR A 360 6.70 19.63 -16.78
C TYR A 360 6.80 18.40 -17.69
N TYR A 361 7.69 17.48 -17.38
CA TYR A 361 7.76 16.21 -18.12
C TYR A 361 6.42 15.48 -18.03
N ASN A 362 5.97 14.92 -19.16
CA ASN A 362 4.79 14.06 -19.15
C ASN A 362 5.06 12.85 -18.27
N LYS A 363 4.18 12.62 -17.29
CA LYS A 363 4.28 11.49 -16.36
C LYS A 363 3.02 10.67 -16.38
N THR A 364 3.19 9.37 -16.24
CA THR A 364 2.08 8.42 -16.09
C THR A 364 2.37 7.54 -14.89
N LEU A 365 1.47 7.55 -13.92
CA LEU A 365 1.52 6.62 -12.81
C LEU A 365 0.57 5.46 -13.11
N VAL A 366 1.08 4.22 -13.18
CA VAL A 366 0.27 3.02 -13.35
C VAL A 366 0.18 2.30 -12.01
N LEU A 367 -1.05 1.99 -11.62
CA LEU A 367 -1.41 1.30 -10.39
C LEU A 367 -1.90 -0.10 -10.74
N SER A 368 -1.63 -1.05 -9.85
CA SER A 368 -2.22 -2.39 -9.88
C SER A 368 -2.96 -2.66 -8.56
N GLU A 369 -3.90 -3.61 -8.57
CA GLU A 369 -4.76 -3.92 -7.41
C GLU A 369 -4.41 -5.26 -6.75
N ARG A 370 -3.66 -6.12 -7.46
CA ARG A 370 -3.26 -7.46 -7.01
C ARG A 370 -4.48 -8.28 -6.59
N ARG A 371 -4.60 -8.63 -5.30
CA ARG A 371 -5.71 -9.42 -4.77
C ARG A 371 -7.00 -8.60 -4.64
N GLY A 372 -6.91 -7.27 -4.65
CA GLY A 372 -8.08 -6.40 -4.54
C GLY A 372 -8.94 -6.34 -5.80
N GLY A 373 -8.36 -6.63 -6.96
CA GLY A 373 -9.06 -6.56 -8.22
C GLY A 373 -8.22 -7.01 -9.41
N ASN A 374 -8.77 -6.84 -10.60
CA ASN A 374 -8.17 -7.28 -11.86
C ASN A 374 -7.93 -6.11 -12.82
N SER A 375 -7.76 -4.90 -12.28
CA SER A 375 -7.53 -3.69 -13.08
C SER A 375 -6.12 -3.12 -12.93
N TYR A 376 -5.63 -2.53 -14.02
CA TYR A 376 -4.57 -1.53 -14.01
C TYR A 376 -5.16 -0.15 -14.30
N TRP A 377 -4.82 0.82 -13.45
CA TRP A 377 -5.25 2.20 -13.60
C TRP A 377 -4.06 3.10 -13.93
N ALA A 378 -4.20 3.95 -14.95
CA ALA A 378 -3.16 4.91 -15.30
C ALA A 378 -3.62 6.34 -15.06
N LEU A 379 -2.85 7.08 -14.26
CA LEU A 379 -3.09 8.48 -13.96
C LEU A 379 -2.12 9.38 -14.74
N ASP A 380 -2.64 10.49 -15.27
CA ASP A 380 -1.83 11.62 -15.68
C ASP A 380 -1.38 12.40 -14.44
N VAL A 381 -0.09 12.31 -14.14
CA VAL A 381 0.53 13.01 -13.02
C VAL A 381 1.54 14.04 -13.51
N SER A 382 1.37 14.56 -14.73
CA SER A 382 2.34 15.47 -15.35
C SER A 382 2.41 16.81 -14.63
N LYS A 383 1.29 17.29 -14.08
CA LYS A 383 1.19 18.56 -13.34
C LYS A 383 1.53 18.38 -11.85
N PRO A 384 2.19 19.36 -11.19
CA PRO A 384 2.58 19.27 -9.79
C PRO A 384 1.41 19.40 -8.80
N ASN A 385 0.24 19.88 -9.23
CA ASN A 385 -0.94 19.92 -8.38
C ASN A 385 -1.79 18.65 -8.58
N PRO A 386 -1.93 17.77 -7.57
CA PRO A 386 -2.72 16.54 -7.71
C PRO A 386 -4.21 16.76 -8.03
N MET A 387 -4.73 17.95 -7.76
CA MET A 387 -6.10 18.31 -8.13
C MET A 387 -6.32 18.38 -9.64
N ASP A 388 -5.24 18.52 -10.42
CA ASP A 388 -5.28 18.57 -11.88
C ASP A 388 -4.97 17.20 -12.52
N TRP A 389 -4.78 16.14 -11.71
CA TRP A 389 -4.52 14.80 -12.21
C TRP A 389 -5.80 14.17 -12.76
N THR A 390 -5.65 13.37 -13.79
CA THR A 390 -6.76 12.71 -14.50
C THR A 390 -6.47 11.24 -14.73
N VAL A 391 -7.50 10.44 -15.02
CA VAL A 391 -7.30 9.08 -15.51
C VAL A 391 -6.96 9.13 -17.00
N LYS A 392 -5.84 8.53 -17.40
CA LYS A 392 -5.45 8.33 -18.80
C LYS A 392 -6.19 7.15 -19.42
N TRP A 393 -6.23 6.05 -18.69
CA TRP A 393 -6.90 4.82 -19.10
C TRP A 393 -7.06 3.87 -17.91
N GLN A 394 -7.98 2.93 -18.08
CA GLN A 394 -8.14 1.75 -17.24
C GLN A 394 -8.04 0.52 -18.16
N ILE A 395 -7.32 -0.51 -17.72
CA ILE A 395 -7.36 -1.83 -18.31
C ILE A 395 -7.94 -2.76 -17.27
N GLN A 396 -9.16 -3.24 -17.51
CA GLN A 396 -9.86 -4.17 -16.62
C GLN A 396 -9.90 -5.57 -17.25
N GLY A 397 -9.59 -6.57 -16.44
CA GLY A 397 -9.63 -7.97 -16.85
C GLY A 397 -11.03 -8.60 -16.80
N GLY A 398 -11.14 -9.84 -17.29
CA GLY A 398 -12.39 -10.62 -17.26
C GLY A 398 -13.45 -10.17 -18.27
N GLY A 399 -14.62 -10.81 -18.20
CA GLY A 399 -15.74 -10.57 -19.11
C GLY A 399 -15.65 -11.32 -20.44
N ASP A 400 -16.54 -10.97 -21.37
CA ASP A 400 -16.64 -11.62 -22.68
C ASP A 400 -15.41 -11.30 -23.57
N PRO A 401 -14.63 -12.31 -24.03
CA PRO A 401 -13.50 -12.08 -24.93
C PRO A 401 -13.84 -11.40 -26.24
N ALA A 402 -15.09 -11.46 -26.70
CA ALA A 402 -15.54 -10.75 -27.89
C ALA A 402 -15.68 -9.23 -27.67
N LEU A 403 -15.82 -8.79 -26.42
CA LEU A 403 -16.01 -7.38 -26.04
C LEU A 403 -14.80 -6.79 -25.32
N ASN A 404 -14.03 -7.62 -24.60
CA ASN A 404 -12.85 -7.19 -23.85
C ASN A 404 -11.59 -7.93 -24.34
N PRO A 405 -10.64 -7.23 -25.01
CA PRO A 405 -9.37 -7.84 -25.43
C PRO A 405 -8.48 -8.24 -24.24
N TYR A 406 -8.81 -7.81 -23.02
CA TYR A 406 -8.12 -8.17 -21.79
C TYR A 406 -8.91 -9.18 -20.93
N SER A 407 -9.87 -9.90 -21.52
CA SER A 407 -10.69 -10.89 -20.80
C SER A 407 -9.89 -11.97 -20.03
N GLU A 408 -8.69 -12.31 -20.51
CA GLU A 408 -7.77 -13.25 -19.85
C GLU A 408 -7.01 -12.64 -18.66
N LEU A 409 -7.03 -11.31 -18.50
CA LEU A 409 -6.40 -10.66 -17.35
C LEU A 409 -7.17 -10.97 -16.06
N LYS A 410 -6.47 -11.48 -15.05
CA LYS A 410 -7.00 -11.74 -13.70
C LYS A 410 -6.29 -10.84 -12.68
N GLN A 411 -6.05 -11.32 -11.46
CA GLN A 411 -5.46 -10.51 -10.41
C GLN A 411 -4.10 -9.94 -10.84
N THR A 412 -3.88 -8.65 -10.64
CA THR A 412 -2.75 -7.93 -11.26
C THR A 412 -1.46 -8.01 -10.42
N TRP A 413 -0.89 -9.22 -10.27
CA TRP A 413 0.33 -9.48 -9.49
C TRP A 413 1.63 -9.05 -10.20
N SER A 414 1.57 -8.84 -11.52
CA SER A 414 2.72 -8.40 -12.30
C SER A 414 3.01 -6.92 -12.08
N LYS A 415 4.25 -6.56 -11.73
CA LYS A 415 4.69 -5.17 -11.75
C LYS A 415 4.70 -4.66 -13.21
N PRO A 416 4.00 -3.56 -13.54
CA PRO A 416 4.00 -3.01 -14.88
C PRO A 416 5.36 -2.35 -15.18
N ILE A 417 5.93 -2.70 -16.34
CA ILE A 417 7.23 -2.22 -16.80
C ILE A 417 7.04 -1.34 -18.02
N PHE A 418 7.59 -0.12 -17.99
CA PHE A 418 7.61 0.75 -19.15
C PHE A 418 8.79 0.43 -20.06
N SER A 419 8.51 0.31 -21.35
CA SER A 419 9.52 0.03 -22.37
C SER A 419 9.21 0.79 -23.65
N ARG A 420 10.16 0.76 -24.58
CA ARG A 420 10.01 1.30 -25.92
C ARG A 420 10.22 0.18 -26.91
N ILE A 421 9.21 -0.10 -27.72
CA ILE A 421 9.26 -1.17 -28.73
C ILE A 421 9.38 -0.56 -30.13
N GLN A 422 10.18 -1.22 -30.98
CA GLN A 422 10.22 -0.90 -32.40
C GLN A 422 9.02 -1.54 -33.09
N MET A 423 8.30 -0.74 -33.86
CA MET A 423 7.13 -1.15 -34.63
C MET A 423 7.56 -1.59 -36.04
N PRO A 424 6.72 -2.34 -36.78
CA PRO A 424 7.06 -2.84 -38.13
C PRO A 424 7.37 -1.75 -39.17
N ASP A 425 6.98 -0.50 -38.92
CA ASP A 425 7.22 0.67 -39.77
C ASP A 425 8.49 1.45 -39.37
N ASP A 426 9.38 0.84 -38.58
CA ASP A 426 10.61 1.44 -38.02
C ASP A 426 10.37 2.64 -37.10
N THR A 427 9.12 2.86 -36.65
CA THR A 427 8.82 3.81 -35.58
C THR A 427 8.99 3.16 -34.20
N PHE A 428 9.11 3.99 -33.17
CA PHE A 428 9.18 3.51 -31.79
C PHE A 428 7.94 3.93 -31.01
N LYS A 429 7.38 3.00 -30.24
CA LYS A 429 6.22 3.26 -29.37
C LYS A 429 6.59 3.01 -27.92
N ASP A 430 6.27 3.97 -27.06
CA ASP A 430 6.34 3.79 -25.61
C ASP A 430 5.14 2.92 -25.17
N VAL A 431 5.42 1.86 -24.44
CA VAL A 431 4.45 0.85 -24.03
C VAL A 431 4.63 0.51 -22.55
N VAL A 432 3.55 0.02 -21.94
CA VAL A 432 3.58 -0.66 -20.65
C VAL A 432 3.41 -2.16 -20.89
N ILE A 433 4.23 -2.97 -20.24
CA ILE A 433 4.26 -4.42 -20.36
C ILE A 433 3.97 -5.02 -18.99
N PHE A 434 3.03 -5.95 -18.94
CA PHE A 434 2.64 -6.71 -17.75
C PHE A 434 2.12 -8.08 -18.16
N ALA A 435 2.14 -9.05 -17.24
CA ALA A 435 1.60 -10.40 -17.47
C ALA A 435 0.08 -10.47 -17.23
N GLY A 436 -0.55 -11.57 -17.66
CA GLY A 436 -1.99 -11.85 -17.55
C GLY A 436 -2.52 -12.02 -16.11
N GLY A 437 -1.65 -11.97 -15.11
CA GLY A 437 -2.06 -12.01 -13.71
C GLY A 437 -2.21 -13.42 -13.13
N TYR A 438 -2.78 -13.50 -11.94
CA TYR A 438 -3.07 -14.75 -11.22
C TYR A 438 -4.58 -14.99 -11.20
N ASP A 439 -5.01 -16.21 -11.49
CA ASP A 439 -6.41 -16.60 -11.37
C ASP A 439 -6.64 -17.28 -10.01
N PRO A 440 -7.50 -16.75 -9.13
CA PRO A 440 -7.83 -17.40 -7.86
C PRO A 440 -8.45 -18.79 -8.01
N GLU A 441 -8.94 -19.16 -9.19
CA GLU A 441 -9.33 -20.55 -9.47
C GLU A 441 -8.15 -21.53 -9.25
N GLU A 442 -6.91 -21.06 -9.40
CA GLU A 442 -5.69 -21.83 -9.15
C GLU A 442 -5.35 -21.96 -7.65
N ASP A 443 -5.97 -21.21 -6.73
CA ASP A 443 -5.74 -21.34 -5.28
C ASP A 443 -6.18 -22.74 -4.79
N GLY A 444 -7.08 -23.40 -5.54
CA GLY A 444 -7.54 -24.76 -5.28
C GLY A 444 -6.70 -25.86 -5.93
N TYR A 445 -5.58 -25.51 -6.60
CA TYR A 445 -4.74 -26.46 -7.33
C TYR A 445 -3.46 -26.88 -6.57
N PRO A 446 -2.99 -28.14 -6.71
CA PRO A 446 -3.67 -29.23 -7.41
C PRO A 446 -4.99 -29.55 -6.74
N GLU A 447 -6.02 -29.81 -7.56
CA GLU A 447 -7.32 -30.24 -7.06
C GLU A 447 -7.12 -31.33 -6.03
N VAL A 448 -7.89 -31.30 -4.94
CA VAL A 448 -7.77 -32.36 -3.93
C VAL A 448 -8.08 -33.69 -4.63
N TRP A 449 -7.05 -34.51 -4.79
CA TRP A 449 -7.17 -35.89 -5.20
C TRP A 449 -6.85 -36.77 -3.99
N GLU A 450 -7.55 -37.90 -3.88
CA GLU A 450 -7.24 -38.87 -2.83
C GLU A 450 -5.93 -39.57 -3.18
N ASP A 451 -4.83 -39.11 -2.61
CA ASP A 451 -3.52 -39.77 -2.65
C ASP A 451 -3.56 -41.03 -1.79
N ASN A 452 -3.98 -42.14 -2.40
CA ASN A 452 -4.24 -43.38 -1.69
C ASN A 452 -2.96 -44.12 -1.31
N ASP A 453 -1.85 -43.84 -1.99
CA ASP A 453 -0.55 -44.46 -1.71
C ASP A 453 0.51 -43.49 -1.14
N GLU A 454 0.12 -42.24 -0.89
CA GLU A 454 0.90 -41.18 -0.25
C GLU A 454 2.21 -40.87 -1.00
N ASP A 455 2.24 -41.11 -2.32
CA ASP A 455 3.45 -40.94 -3.15
C ASP A 455 3.56 -39.54 -3.78
N GLY A 456 2.50 -38.73 -3.68
CA GLY A 456 2.41 -37.38 -4.20
C GLY A 456 2.27 -37.29 -5.73
N ILE A 457 1.94 -38.39 -6.41
CA ILE A 457 1.69 -38.48 -7.85
C ILE A 457 0.24 -38.94 -8.10
N LYS A 458 -0.53 -38.15 -8.86
CA LYS A 458 -1.90 -38.55 -9.22
C LYS A 458 -1.91 -39.83 -10.04
N ASP A 459 -2.57 -40.84 -9.51
CA ASP A 459 -2.59 -42.19 -10.02
C ASP A 459 -3.89 -42.52 -10.77
N SER A 460 -3.80 -43.50 -11.68
CA SER A 460 -4.93 -43.94 -12.53
C SER A 460 -5.99 -44.71 -11.70
N GLY A 461 -6.76 -44.01 -10.89
CA GLY A 461 -7.81 -44.61 -10.05
C GLY A 461 -8.25 -43.73 -8.89
N GLU A 462 -7.54 -42.65 -8.62
CA GLU A 462 -7.81 -41.76 -7.50
C GLU A 462 -8.94 -40.81 -7.82
N SER A 463 -9.83 -40.62 -6.84
CA SER A 463 -10.94 -39.68 -7.02
C SER A 463 -10.40 -38.25 -7.00
N HIS A 464 -10.89 -37.42 -7.91
CA HIS A 464 -10.56 -36.00 -7.96
C HIS A 464 -11.85 -35.19 -8.16
N THR A 465 -11.85 -33.95 -7.70
CA THR A 465 -12.94 -33.00 -7.93
C THR A 465 -12.52 -31.97 -8.97
N ASP A 466 -13.06 -32.10 -10.19
CA ASP A 466 -12.88 -31.11 -11.25
C ASP A 466 -13.53 -29.78 -10.85
N THR A 467 -12.76 -28.69 -10.86
CA THR A 467 -13.32 -27.34 -10.69
C THR A 467 -14.07 -26.92 -11.96
N VAL A 468 -15.30 -26.42 -11.81
CA VAL A 468 -16.16 -26.02 -12.96
C VAL A 468 -15.50 -24.87 -13.72
N GLY A 469 -14.87 -25.16 -14.85
CA GLY A 469 -14.21 -24.17 -15.73
C GLY A 469 -12.84 -24.60 -16.24
N GLY A 470 -12.17 -25.54 -15.55
CA GLY A 470 -10.91 -26.13 -15.99
C GLY A 470 -11.11 -26.98 -17.24
N THR A 471 -10.49 -26.57 -18.35
CA THR A 471 -10.42 -27.44 -19.53
C THR A 471 -9.10 -28.18 -19.45
N ALA A 472 -9.13 -29.47 -19.07
CA ALA A 472 -7.97 -30.35 -19.02
C ALA A 472 -7.16 -30.28 -20.33
N GLY A 473 -6.20 -29.36 -20.38
CA GLY A 473 -5.53 -28.91 -21.59
C GLY A 473 -4.07 -29.30 -21.59
N THR A 474 -3.48 -29.47 -22.78
CA THR A 474 -2.07 -29.86 -22.98
C THR A 474 -1.01 -28.97 -22.30
N TYR A 475 -1.40 -27.82 -21.75
CA TYR A 475 -0.53 -26.92 -21.00
C TYR A 475 -0.45 -27.23 -19.50
N GLU A 476 -1.31 -28.10 -18.97
CA GLU A 476 -1.35 -28.49 -17.55
C GLU A 476 -0.20 -29.45 -17.16
N TYR A 477 0.39 -30.17 -18.11
CA TYR A 477 1.50 -31.10 -17.84
C TYR A 477 2.80 -30.38 -17.42
N PHE A 478 2.88 -29.06 -17.59
CA PHE A 478 4.09 -28.27 -17.34
C PHE A 478 3.95 -27.24 -16.22
N ASN A 479 2.84 -27.25 -15.48
CA ASN A 479 2.74 -26.44 -14.26
C ASN A 479 3.27 -27.29 -13.09
N PRO A 480 4.45 -26.94 -12.52
CA PRO A 480 5.11 -27.74 -11.48
C PRO A 480 4.37 -27.75 -10.14
#